data_AF-A0A8B6LM08-F1
#
_entry.id   AF-A0A8B6LM08-F1
#
_cell.length_a   1.000
_cell.length_b   1.000
_cell.length_c   1.000
_cell.angle_alpha   90.00
_cell.angle_beta   90.00
_cell.angle_gamma   90.00
#
_symmetry.space_group_name_H-M   'P 1'
#
loop_
_entity.id
_entity.type
_entity.pdbx_description
1 polymer ?
#
loop_
_entity_poly.entity_id
_entity_poly.type
_entity_poly.pdbx_seq_one_letter_code
_entity_poly.pdbx_strand_id
1 'polypeptide(L)'
;MRFRDRPAIRRGMQNAPWRFRPEDYDRFFAARGRKPQQTRYIPIEARRLNRPLPLLLRSWIRLSWLLSPPDKRDALMKMAGYVVFEQA
;
A
#
# COMPACT_ATOMS: atom_id res chain seq x y z
N MET A 1 -4.06 -11.67 -3.23
CA MET A 1 -5.01 -10.62 -2.74
C MET A 1 -6.22 -10.60 -3.67
N ARG A 2 -7.46 -10.64 -3.19
CA ARG A 2 -8.64 -10.49 -4.07
C ARG A 2 -8.87 -8.99 -4.31
N PHE A 3 -8.36 -8.48 -5.43
CA PHE A 3 -8.58 -7.09 -5.81
C PHE A 3 -10.07 -6.86 -6.08
N ARG A 4 -10.62 -5.76 -5.56
CA ARG A 4 -12.03 -5.42 -5.74
C ARG A 4 -12.09 -4.52 -6.97
N ASP A 5 -12.56 -5.05 -8.11
CA ASP A 5 -12.74 -4.25 -9.33
C ASP A 5 -13.75 -3.12 -9.03
N ARG A 6 -13.23 -1.92 -8.82
CA ARG A 6 -14.03 -0.73 -8.55
C ARG A 6 -14.30 -0.05 -9.89
N PRO A 7 -15.57 0.19 -10.25
CA PRO A 7 -15.92 0.76 -11.56
C PRO A 7 -15.29 2.13 -11.83
N ALA A 8 -14.98 2.91 -10.77
CA ALA A 8 -14.27 4.18 -10.90
C ALA A 8 -12.80 4.01 -11.35
N ILE A 9 -12.09 3.02 -10.79
CA ILE A 9 -10.71 2.71 -11.18
C ILE A 9 -10.69 2.18 -12.61
N ARG A 10 -11.64 1.30 -12.95
CA ARG A 10 -11.80 0.76 -14.31
C ARG A 10 -12.00 1.86 -15.35
N ARG A 11 -12.86 2.86 -15.07
CA ARG A 11 -13.05 4.03 -15.95
C ARG A 11 -11.77 4.84 -16.13
N GLY A 12 -11.03 5.10 -15.05
CA GLY A 12 -9.77 5.86 -15.10
C GLY A 12 -8.68 5.17 -15.94
N MET A 13 -8.69 3.84 -16.02
CA MET A 13 -7.71 3.07 -16.80
C MET A 13 -8.12 2.82 -18.27
N GLN A 14 -9.32 3.24 -18.70
CA GLN A 14 -9.79 3.01 -20.09
C GLN A 14 -8.89 3.68 -21.13
N ASN A 15 -8.34 4.86 -20.79
CA ASN A 15 -7.49 5.65 -21.67
C ASN A 15 -5.99 5.47 -21.38
N ALA A 16 -5.62 4.58 -20.45
CA ALA A 16 -4.22 4.35 -20.13
C ALA A 16 -3.54 3.53 -21.24
N PRO A 17 -2.36 3.94 -21.73
CA PRO A 17 -1.62 3.19 -22.76
C PRO A 17 -1.16 1.81 -22.26
N TRP A 18 -1.01 1.64 -20.94
CA TRP A 18 -0.83 0.34 -20.31
C TRP A 18 -2.12 -0.10 -19.62
N ARG A 19 -2.65 -1.26 -20.04
CA ARG A 19 -3.77 -1.93 -19.37
C ARG A 19 -3.24 -2.88 -18.31
N PHE A 20 -2.48 -2.35 -17.36
CA PHE A 20 -1.96 -3.15 -16.26
C PHE A 20 -3.09 -3.37 -15.26
N ARG A 21 -3.73 -4.54 -15.25
CA ARG A 21 -4.75 -4.82 -14.25
C ARG A 21 -4.08 -5.20 -12.93
N PRO A 22 -4.67 -4.85 -11.79
CA PRO A 22 -4.14 -5.25 -10.49
C PRO A 22 -3.98 -6.77 -10.32
N GLU A 23 -4.79 -7.58 -11.02
CA GLU A 23 -4.64 -9.03 -11.04
C GLU A 23 -3.36 -9.50 -11.77
N ASP A 24 -2.82 -8.67 -12.67
CA ASP A 24 -1.59 -8.95 -13.40
C ASP A 24 -0.35 -8.69 -12.55
N TYR A 25 -0.49 -8.03 -11.38
CA TYR A 25 0.63 -7.66 -10.52
C TYR A 25 1.41 -8.89 -10.05
N ASP A 26 0.73 -9.86 -9.45
CA ASP A 26 1.37 -11.09 -8.97
C ASP A 26 1.96 -11.91 -10.13
N ARG A 27 1.24 -12.01 -11.26
CA ARG A 27 1.69 -12.73 -12.46
C ARG A 27 2.93 -12.08 -13.09
N PHE A 28 2.98 -10.76 -13.15
CA PHE A 28 4.08 -10.00 -13.73
C PHE A 28 5.40 -10.22 -12.98
N PHE A 29 5.36 -10.25 -11.64
CA PHE A 29 6.54 -10.51 -10.82
C PHE A 29 6.90 -11.99 -10.78
N ALA A 30 5.91 -12.89 -10.73
CA ALA A 30 6.13 -14.33 -10.77
C ALA A 30 6.83 -14.78 -12.07
N ALA A 31 6.45 -14.22 -13.23
CA ALA A 31 7.09 -14.50 -14.52
C ALA A 31 8.58 -14.10 -14.56
N ARG A 32 9.02 -13.23 -13.63
CA ARG A 32 10.42 -12.78 -13.49
C ARG A 32 11.15 -13.48 -12.34
N GLY A 33 10.60 -14.59 -11.83
CA GLY A 33 11.17 -15.33 -10.71
C GLY A 33 11.12 -14.57 -9.38
N ARG A 34 10.31 -13.52 -9.26
CA ARG A 34 10.17 -12.76 -8.02
C ARG A 34 8.94 -13.21 -7.24
N LYS A 35 9.10 -13.46 -5.94
CA LYS A 35 8.00 -13.87 -5.04
C LYS A 35 7.69 -12.76 -4.02
N PRO A 36 6.41 -12.50 -3.72
CA PRO A 36 6.04 -11.57 -2.65
C PRO A 36 6.43 -12.18 -1.30
N GLN A 37 7.37 -11.55 -0.60
CA GLN A 37 7.92 -12.11 0.63
C GLN A 37 7.34 -11.43 1.87
N GLN A 38 7.24 -10.09 1.85
CA GLN A 38 6.78 -9.34 3.02
C GLN A 38 5.98 -8.11 2.63
N THR A 39 4.88 -7.86 3.35
CA THR A 39 4.16 -6.58 3.29
C THR A 39 4.69 -5.69 4.41
N ARG A 40 5.25 -4.54 4.06
CA ARG A 40 5.75 -3.54 5.01
C ARG A 40 4.86 -2.30 4.98
N TYR A 41 4.70 -1.65 6.12
CA TYR A 41 3.83 -0.48 6.24
C TYR A 41 4.67 0.77 6.47
N ILE A 42 4.38 1.83 5.70
CA ILE A 42 5.14 3.08 5.71
C ILE A 42 5.25 3.68 7.12
N PRO A 43 4.18 3.78 7.92
CA PRO A 43 4.29 4.32 9.28
C PRO A 43 5.14 3.45 10.21
N ILE A 44 5.12 2.13 10.03
CA ILE A 44 5.87 1.17 10.84
C ILE A 44 7.36 1.22 10.49
N GLU A 45 7.69 1.19 9.19
CA GLU A 45 9.07 1.28 8.72
C GLU A 45 9.69 2.66 9.00
N ALA A 46 8.92 3.74 8.90
CA ALA A 46 9.39 5.08 9.28
C ALA A 46 9.80 5.15 10.75
N ARG A 47 9.02 4.51 11.65
CA ARG A 47 9.38 4.40 13.06
C ARG A 47 10.62 3.53 13.27
N ARG A 48 10.71 2.39 12.58
CA ARG A 48 11.87 1.47 12.65
C ARG A 48 13.16 2.14 12.17
N LEU A 49 13.10 2.88 11.07
CA LEU A 49 14.24 3.56 10.45
C LEU A 49 14.51 4.95 11.05
N ASN A 50 13.73 5.35 12.06
CA ASN A 50 13.79 6.67 12.69
C ASN A 50 13.71 7.83 11.67
N ARG A 51 12.95 7.62 10.59
CA ARG A 51 12.84 8.56 9.46
C ARG A 51 11.55 9.37 9.59
N PRO A 52 11.61 10.70 9.40
CA PRO A 52 10.40 11.51 9.45
C PRO A 52 9.45 11.11 8.31
N LEU A 53 8.19 10.87 8.65
CA LEU A 53 7.12 10.76 7.67
C LEU A 53 6.93 12.10 6.94
N PRO A 54 6.54 12.10 5.66
CA PRO A 54 6.18 13.31 4.94
C PRO A 54 5.19 14.16 5.73
N LEU A 55 5.36 15.48 5.70
CA LEU A 55 4.67 16.42 6.59
C LEU A 55 3.15 16.24 6.54
N LEU A 56 2.57 16.14 5.34
CA LEU A 56 1.13 15.94 5.13
C LEU A 56 0.64 14.63 5.77
N LEU A 57 1.34 13.54 5.53
CA LEU A 57 0.98 12.22 6.07
C LEU A 57 1.09 12.21 7.59
N ARG A 58 2.15 12.82 8.14
CA ARG A 58 2.36 12.94 9.59
C ARG A 58 1.25 13.76 10.26
N SER A 59 0.88 14.90 9.68
CA SER A 59 -0.19 15.75 10.20
C SER A 59 -1.54 15.05 10.15
N TRP A 60 -1.84 14.36 9.05
CA TRP A 60 -3.09 13.61 8.90
C TRP A 60 -3.18 12.44 9.90
N ILE A 61 -2.09 11.69 10.08
CA ILE A 61 -2.01 10.62 11.08
C ILE A 61 -2.25 11.20 12.48
N ARG A 62 -1.58 12.28 12.88
CA ARG A 62 -1.78 12.90 14.20
C ARG A 62 -3.22 13.37 14.41
N LEU A 63 -3.81 14.04 13.42
CA LEU A 63 -5.18 14.52 13.49
C LEU A 63 -6.16 13.35 13.65
N SER A 64 -5.99 12.30 12.84
CA SER A 64 -6.81 11.09 12.95
C SER A 64 -6.64 10.36 14.28
N TRP A 65 -5.44 10.38 14.88
CA TRP A 65 -5.14 9.80 16.19
C TRP A 65 -5.87 10.50 17.34
N LEU A 66 -6.05 11.82 17.22
CA LEU A 66 -6.77 12.63 18.19
C LEU A 66 -8.28 12.34 18.18
N LEU A 67 -8.81 11.98 17.01
CA LEU A 67 -10.24 11.75 16.78
C LEU A 67 -10.64 10.26 16.87
N SER A 68 -9.68 9.33 16.84
CA SER A 68 -9.96 7.89 16.69
C SER A 68 -9.77 7.09 17.99
N PRO A 69 -10.65 6.11 18.27
CA PRO A 69 -10.48 5.13 19.33
C PRO A 69 -9.17 4.32 19.18
N PRO A 70 -8.59 3.82 20.28
CA PRO A 70 -7.32 3.08 20.27
C PRO A 70 -7.33 1.89 19.29
N ASP A 71 -8.45 1.17 19.16
CA ASP A 71 -8.59 0.02 18.26
C ASP A 71 -8.42 0.38 16.78
N LYS A 72 -8.72 1.62 16.40
CA LYS A 72 -8.57 2.09 15.01
C LYS A 72 -7.16 2.57 14.69
N ARG A 73 -6.30 2.75 15.70
CA ARG A 73 -4.93 3.24 15.52
C ARG A 73 -4.06 2.22 14.79
N ASP A 74 -4.27 0.92 15.04
CA ASP A 74 -3.56 -0.15 14.34
C ASP A 74 -3.94 -0.25 12.87
N ALA A 75 -5.22 -0.08 12.57
CA ALA A 75 -5.70 -0.01 11.18
C ALA A 75 -5.08 1.21 10.47
N LEU A 76 -4.94 2.33 11.17
CA LEU A 76 -4.32 3.54 10.64
C LEU A 76 -2.83 3.34 10.33
N MET A 77 -2.10 2.62 11.18
CA MET A 77 -0.69 2.27 10.96
C MET A 77 -0.50 1.31 9.77
N LYS A 78 -1.52 0.51 9.44
CA LYS A 78 -1.53 -0.43 8.31
C LYS A 78 -2.19 0.13 7.05
N MET A 79 -2.55 1.41 7.02
CA MET A 79 -3.27 2.03 5.91
C MET A 79 -2.43 2.14 4.63
N ALA A 80 -1.13 2.38 4.77
CA ALA A 80 -0.22 2.58 3.66
C ALA A 80 0.88 1.52 3.70
N GLY A 81 0.71 0.46 2.92
CA GLY A 81 1.64 -0.66 2.82
C GLY A 81 2.20 -0.83 1.41
N TYR A 82 3.40 -1.41 1.33
CA TYR A 82 4.01 -1.85 0.09
C TYR A 82 4.47 -3.30 0.25
N VAL A 83 4.44 -4.05 -0.86
CA VAL A 83 4.89 -5.44 -0.90
C VAL A 83 6.31 -5.48 -1.44
N VAL A 84 7.20 -6.11 -0.69
CA VAL A 84 8.58 -6.37 -1.10
C VAL A 84 8.62 -7.71 -1.84
N PHE A 85 9.13 -7.67 -3.06
CA PHE A 85 9.37 -8.85 -3.89
C PHE A 85 10.88 -9.14 -3.90
N GLU A 86 11.26 -10.32 -3.46
CA GLU A 86 12.65 -10.80 -3.55
C GLU A 86 12.79 -11.80 -4.72
N GLN A 87 14.01 -11.93 -5.24
CA GLN A 87 14.35 -12.99 -6.20
C GLN A 87 14.28 -14.33 -5.47
N ALA A 88 13.52 -15.27 -6.05
CA ALA A 88 13.45 -16.65 -5.58
C ALA A 88 14.66 -17.46 -6.03
#